data_AF-A0A7S3TE35-F1
#
_entry.id   AF-A0A7S3TE35-F1
#
_cell.length_a   1.000
_cell.length_b   1.000
_cell.length_c   1.000
_cell.angle_alpha   90.00
_cell.angle_beta   90.00
_cell.angle_gamma   90.00
#
_symmetry.space_group_name_H-M   'P 1'
#
loop_
_entity.id
_entity.type
_entity.pdbx_description
1 polymer ?
#
loop_
_entity_poly.entity_id
_entity_poly.type
_entity_poly.pdbx_seq_one_letter_code
_entity_poly.pdbx_strand_id
1 'polypeptide(L)'
;FGVDVKREGDLVYKVPKKAYSNPAKVQVECDASSATYPLAIAAITGGTVTAETVGQESIQGDAAFALLLRDMGCKVEQTANSTTVTGPKKGERLKAIDVDMEPLTD
;
A
#
# COMPACT_ATOMS: atom_id res chain seq x y z
N PHE A 1 -16.87 9.99 5.59
CA PHE A 1 -17.78 11.16 5.62
C PHE A 1 -19.27 10.80 5.69
N GLY A 2 -19.66 9.65 6.27
CA GLY A 2 -21.07 9.35 6.60
C GLY A 2 -22.03 9.08 5.43
N VAL A 3 -21.52 8.91 4.22
CA VAL A 3 -22.29 8.55 3.00
C VAL A 3 -21.84 7.16 2.56
N ASP A 4 -22.78 6.22 2.48
CA ASP A 4 -22.57 4.83 2.09
C ASP A 4 -23.00 4.65 0.63
N VAL A 5 -22.04 4.41 -0.27
CA VAL A 5 -22.29 4.21 -1.71
C VAL A 5 -22.36 2.71 -1.98
N LYS A 6 -23.42 2.27 -2.66
CA LYS A 6 -23.63 0.85 -3.00
C LYS A 6 -23.38 0.61 -4.48
N ARG A 7 -22.56 -0.38 -4.80
CA ARG A 7 -22.36 -0.85 -6.17
C ARG A 7 -23.44 -1.88 -6.52
N GLU A 8 -24.07 -1.74 -7.67
CA GLU A 8 -25.04 -2.69 -8.23
C GLU A 8 -24.55 -3.19 -9.59
N GLY A 9 -24.20 -4.48 -9.67
CA GLY A 9 -23.50 -5.01 -10.84
C GLY A 9 -22.13 -4.36 -11.02
N ASP A 10 -21.61 -4.34 -12.24
CA ASP A 10 -20.22 -3.94 -12.46
C ASP A 10 -20.03 -2.43 -12.61
N LEU A 11 -21.02 -1.72 -13.18
CA LEU A 11 -20.85 -0.33 -13.63
C LEU A 11 -21.89 0.64 -13.07
N VAL A 12 -22.78 0.21 -12.16
CA VAL A 12 -23.82 1.08 -11.58
C VAL A 12 -23.53 1.33 -10.10
N TYR A 13 -23.61 2.59 -9.70
CA TYR A 13 -23.40 3.03 -8.32
C TYR A 13 -24.62 3.81 -7.83
N LYS A 14 -25.23 3.37 -6.73
CA LYS A 14 -26.32 4.08 -6.05
C LYS A 14 -25.77 4.95 -4.93
N VAL A 15 -25.95 6.26 -5.09
CA VAL A 15 -25.51 7.27 -4.13
C VAL A 15 -26.74 7.85 -3.40
N PRO A 16 -26.80 7.80 -2.06
CA PRO A 16 -27.92 8.36 -1.31
C PRO A 16 -27.87 9.88 -1.25
N LYS A 17 -29.03 10.54 -1.29
CA LYS A 17 -29.14 11.99 -1.09
C LYS A 17 -29.04 12.33 0.40
N LYS A 18 -27.81 12.57 0.88
CA LYS A 18 -27.50 12.84 2.30
C LYS A 18 -26.36 13.85 2.41
N ALA A 19 -26.36 14.68 3.47
CA ALA A 19 -25.23 15.55 3.80
C ALA A 19 -24.05 14.75 4.37
N TYR A 20 -22.82 15.20 4.10
CA TYR A 20 -21.61 14.60 4.65
C TYR A 20 -21.54 14.81 6.17
N SER A 21 -21.07 13.78 6.88
CA SER A 21 -20.74 13.86 8.30
C SER A 21 -19.24 14.11 8.45
N ASN A 22 -18.89 15.17 9.18
CA ASN A 22 -17.50 15.57 9.38
C ASN A 22 -16.85 14.72 10.49
N PRO A 23 -15.78 13.95 10.20
CA PRO A 23 -15.01 13.30 11.24
C PRO A 23 -14.18 14.31 12.04
N ALA A 24 -13.83 13.98 13.28
CA ALA A 24 -13.00 14.85 14.13
C ALA A 24 -11.55 14.99 13.62
N LYS A 25 -11.05 13.98 12.91
CA LYS A 25 -9.72 13.96 12.29
C LYS A 25 -9.80 13.17 10.99
N VAL A 26 -9.10 13.65 9.97
CA VAL A 26 -8.85 12.93 8.72
C VAL A 26 -7.34 12.82 8.59
N GLN A 27 -6.85 11.60 8.44
CA GLN A 27 -5.45 11.36 8.10
C GLN A 27 -5.36 11.20 6.59
N VAL A 28 -4.54 12.04 5.96
CA VAL A 28 -4.23 11.91 4.54
C VAL A 28 -3.02 10.99 4.44
N GLU A 29 -3.15 9.94 3.64
CA GLU A 29 -2.06 9.01 3.36
C GLU A 29 -0.93 9.74 2.62
N CYS A 30 0.30 9.30 2.86
CA CYS A 30 1.40 9.63 1.98
C CYS A 30 1.19 8.99 0.61
N ASP A 31 1.82 9.60 -0.40
CA ASP A 31 1.88 9.09 -1.76
C ASP A 31 2.54 7.69 -1.77
N ALA A 32 1.78 6.66 -2.13
CA ALA A 32 2.23 5.28 -2.10
C ALA A 32 3.31 5.02 -3.14
N SER A 33 3.19 5.63 -4.32
CA SER A 33 4.14 5.56 -5.44
C SER A 33 5.50 6.11 -5.03
N SER A 34 5.55 7.25 -4.33
CA SER A 34 6.77 7.83 -3.76
C SER A 34 7.32 7.03 -2.56
N ALA A 35 6.46 6.34 -1.81
CA ALA A 35 6.88 5.48 -0.71
C ALA A 35 7.59 4.20 -1.18
N THR A 36 7.43 3.80 -2.45
CA THR A 36 8.11 2.62 -3.02
C THR A 36 9.64 2.77 -2.99
N TYR A 37 10.18 3.95 -3.30
CA TYR A 37 11.63 4.20 -3.37
C TYR A 37 12.36 3.93 -2.05
N PRO A 38 11.97 4.51 -0.90
CA PRO A 38 12.63 4.21 0.37
C PRO A 38 12.43 2.75 0.81
N LEU A 39 11.30 2.12 0.50
CA LEU A 39 11.08 0.69 0.77
C LEU A 39 11.98 -0.20 -0.09
N ALA A 40 12.20 0.16 -1.36
CA ALA A 40 13.11 -0.52 -2.27
C ALA A 40 14.57 -0.37 -1.81
N ILE A 41 14.96 0.79 -1.26
CA ILE A 41 16.29 0.97 -0.65
C ILE A 41 16.49 -0.02 0.50
N ALA A 42 15.51 -0.20 1.38
CA ALA A 42 15.58 -1.21 2.45
C ALA A 42 15.73 -2.62 1.88
N ALA A 43 14.95 -2.96 0.85
CA ALA A 43 15.01 -4.25 0.18
C ALA A 43 16.38 -4.56 -0.45
N ILE A 44 17.00 -3.58 -1.12
CA ILE A 44 18.30 -3.79 -1.79
C ILE A 44 19.46 -3.80 -0.79
N THR A 45 19.39 -2.97 0.26
CA THR A 45 20.49 -2.81 1.23
C THR A 45 20.46 -3.81 2.37
N GLY A 46 19.36 -4.54 2.57
CA GLY A 46 19.14 -5.36 3.76
C GLY A 46 18.78 -4.54 5.01
N GLY A 47 18.46 -3.25 4.83
CA GLY A 47 18.01 -2.35 5.90
C GLY A 47 16.54 -2.54 6.25
N THR A 48 16.06 -1.75 7.21
CA THR A 48 14.65 -1.69 7.60
C THR A 48 14.12 -0.28 7.43
N VAL A 49 12.99 -0.14 6.72
CA VAL A 49 12.26 1.12 6.56
C VAL A 49 10.79 0.90 6.87
N THR A 50 10.18 1.90 7.52
CA THR A 50 8.75 1.95 7.77
C THR A 50 8.14 3.12 7.01
N ALA A 51 7.21 2.83 6.12
CA ALA A 51 6.30 3.83 5.54
C ALA A 51 5.15 4.03 6.54
N GLU A 52 5.17 5.16 7.23
CA GLU A 52 4.07 5.60 8.08
C GLU A 52 2.94 6.13 7.18
N THR A 53 1.69 5.79 7.51
CA THR A 53 0.45 6.19 6.80
C THR A 53 0.07 5.42 5.54
N VAL A 54 0.91 4.48 5.07
CA VAL A 54 0.56 3.55 3.98
C VAL A 54 0.53 2.15 4.54
N GLY A 55 -0.67 1.60 4.72
CA GLY A 55 -0.89 0.26 5.27
C GLY A 55 -1.75 -0.62 4.38
N GLN A 56 -2.22 -1.73 4.94
CA GLN A 56 -3.04 -2.70 4.21
C GLN A 56 -4.41 -2.13 3.78
N GLU A 57 -4.95 -1.16 4.52
CA GLU A 57 -6.22 -0.51 4.19
C GLU A 57 -6.05 0.71 3.28
N SER A 58 -4.85 0.92 2.73
CA SER A 58 -4.60 2.03 1.80
C SER A 58 -5.52 1.94 0.59
N ILE A 59 -6.06 3.10 0.21
CA ILE A 59 -6.91 3.25 -0.97
C ILE A 59 -6.11 3.31 -2.28
N GLN A 60 -4.78 3.38 -2.20
CA GLN A 60 -3.88 3.53 -3.35
C GLN A 60 -3.44 2.15 -3.85
N GLY A 61 -3.52 1.92 -5.17
CA GLY A 61 -3.11 0.64 -5.78
C GLY A 61 -1.64 0.31 -5.50
N ASP A 62 -0.79 1.33 -5.55
CA ASP A 62 0.67 1.27 -5.35
C ASP A 62 1.12 0.73 -3.98
N ALA A 63 0.23 0.75 -2.98
CA ALA A 63 0.51 0.13 -1.69
C ALA A 63 0.76 -1.39 -1.80
N ALA A 64 0.28 -2.03 -2.88
CA ALA A 64 0.56 -3.44 -3.17
C ALA A 64 2.03 -3.72 -3.51
N PHE A 65 2.85 -2.69 -3.80
CA PHE A 65 4.29 -2.85 -4.03
C PHE A 65 5.01 -3.56 -2.88
N ALA A 66 4.59 -3.33 -1.64
CA ALA A 66 5.16 -4.00 -0.47
C ALA A 66 4.96 -5.53 -0.51
N LEU A 67 3.86 -6.02 -1.11
CA LEU A 67 3.62 -7.45 -1.29
C LEU A 67 4.61 -8.05 -2.29
N LEU A 68 5.00 -7.29 -3.32
CA LEU A 68 6.03 -7.74 -4.27
C LEU A 68 7.39 -7.88 -3.60
N LEU A 69 7.77 -6.92 -2.74
CA LEU A 69 9.02 -7.01 -1.98
C LEU A 69 9.05 -8.25 -1.07
N ARG A 70 7.91 -8.64 -0.52
CA ARG A 70 7.77 -9.89 0.24
C ARG A 70 8.04 -11.12 -0.63
N ASP A 71 7.49 -11.14 -1.84
CA ASP A 71 7.69 -12.26 -2.79
C ASP A 71 9.13 -12.33 -3.32
N MET A 72 9.82 -11.17 -3.36
CA MET A 72 11.27 -11.08 -3.61
C MET A 72 12.13 -11.52 -2.40
N GLY A 73 11.52 -11.91 -1.28
CA GLY A 73 12.20 -12.45 -0.10
C GLY A 73 12.49 -11.43 1.01
N CYS A 74 11.92 -10.23 0.94
CA CYS A 74 11.98 -9.28 2.07
C CYS A 74 11.00 -9.71 3.17
N LYS A 75 11.31 -9.34 4.41
CA LYS A 75 10.36 -9.44 5.51
C LYS A 75 9.47 -8.20 5.48
N VAL A 76 8.16 -8.40 5.32
CA VAL A 76 7.19 -7.31 5.22
C VAL A 76 6.14 -7.46 6.31
N GLU A 77 5.97 -6.41 7.11
CA GLU A 77 5.00 -6.32 8.20
C GLU A 77 4.07 -5.14 7.92
N GLN A 78 2.77 -5.43 7.75
CA GLN A 78 1.76 -4.39 7.50
C GLN A 78 0.78 -4.33 8.67
N THR A 79 0.46 -3.11 9.08
CA THR A 79 -0.71 -2.80 9.88
C THR A 79 -1.78 -2.16 8.98
N ALA A 80 -2.93 -1.80 9.54
CA ALA A 80 -3.95 -1.06 8.79
C ALA A 80 -3.39 0.21 8.13
N ASN A 81 -2.46 0.91 8.81
CA ASN A 81 -2.00 2.26 8.43
C ASN A 81 -0.48 2.39 8.27
N SER A 82 0.28 1.30 8.29
CA SER A 82 1.73 1.34 8.13
C SER A 82 2.28 0.08 7.48
N THR A 83 3.42 0.24 6.82
CA THR A 83 4.12 -0.86 6.17
C THR A 83 5.60 -0.79 6.51
N THR A 84 6.14 -1.86 7.10
CA THR A 84 7.56 -2.00 7.41
C THR A 84 8.17 -3.08 6.52
N VAL A 85 9.25 -2.74 5.83
CA VAL A 85 10.01 -3.65 4.98
C VAL A 85 11.42 -3.77 5.53
N THR A 86 11.86 -5.00 5.74
CA THR A 86 13.24 -5.35 6.04
C THR A 86 13.79 -6.19 4.90
N GLY A 87 14.87 -5.73 4.29
CA GLY A 87 15.54 -6.48 3.23
C GLY A 87 16.15 -7.80 3.72
N PRO A 88 16.53 -8.69 2.80
CA PRO A 88 17.12 -9.98 3.13
C PRO A 88 18.46 -9.82 3.88
N LYS A 89 18.89 -10.86 4.58
CA LYS A 89 20.12 -10.79 5.39
C LYS A 89 21.33 -10.52 4.50
N LYS A 90 22.36 -9.89 5.07
CA LYS A 90 23.60 -9.56 4.35
C LYS A 90 24.21 -10.84 3.73
N GLY A 91 24.27 -10.87 2.39
CA GLY A 91 24.78 -12.02 1.62
C GLY A 91 23.70 -12.85 0.93
N GLU A 92 22.43 -12.71 1.33
CA GLU A 92 21.28 -13.23 0.60
C GLU A 92 20.90 -12.25 -0.51
N ARG A 93 20.42 -12.79 -1.64
CA ARG A 93 19.97 -11.99 -2.79
C ARG A 93 18.45 -11.95 -2.83
N LEU A 94 17.91 -10.86 -3.38
CA LEU A 94 16.50 -10.80 -3.74
C LEU A 94 16.18 -11.93 -4.73
N LYS A 95 15.05 -12.57 -4.50
CA LYS A 95 14.50 -13.59 -5.39
C LYS A 95 13.88 -12.90 -6.60
N ALA A 96 14.20 -13.39 -7.79
CA ALA A 96 13.52 -12.95 -9.01
C ALA A 96 12.05 -13.39 -8.98
N ILE A 97 11.17 -12.50 -9.44
CA ILE A 97 9.73 -12.75 -9.57
C ILE A 97 9.27 -12.35 -10.97
N ASP A 98 8.15 -12.92 -11.39
CA ASP A 98 7.39 -12.52 -12.57
C ASP A 98 6.05 -11.98 -12.05
N VAL A 99 5.67 -10.77 -12.49
CA VAL A 99 4.56 -10.02 -11.90
C VAL A 99 3.90 -9.12 -12.94
N ASP A 100 2.57 -9.06 -12.88
CA ASP A 100 1.78 -8.08 -13.60
C ASP A 100 1.76 -6.74 -12.83
N MET A 101 2.27 -5.70 -13.47
CA MET A 101 2.38 -4.36 -12.90
C MET A 101 1.21 -3.44 -13.31
N GLU A 102 0.21 -3.92 -14.07
CA GLU A 102 -0.99 -3.13 -14.42
C GLU A 102 -1.72 -2.51 -13.21
N PRO A 103 -1.82 -3.17 -12.03
CA PRO A 103 -2.48 -2.58 -10.86
C PRO A 103 -1.65 -1.51 -10.13
N LEU A 104 -0.38 -1.38 -10.50
CA LEU A 104 0.64 -0.51 -9.89
C LEU A 104 1.10 0.55 -10.90
N THR A 105 0.22 0.94 -11.83
CA THR A 105 0.57 1.87 -12.91
C THR A 105 0.51 3.31 -12.41
N ASP A 106 1.60 3.74 -11.79
CA ASP A 106 2.04 5.14 -11.71
C ASP A 106 3.44 5.29 -12.30
#